data_AF-A0A7C7Y873-F1
#
_entry.id   AF-A0A7C7Y873-F1
#
_cell.length_a   1.000
_cell.length_b   1.000
_cell.length_c   1.000
_cell.angle_alpha   90.00
_cell.angle_beta   90.00
_cell.angle_gamma   90.00
#
_symmetry.space_group_name_H-M   'P 1'
#
loop_
_entity.id
_entity.type
_entity.pdbx_description
1 polymer ?
#
loop_
_entity_poly.entity_id
_entity_poly.type
_entity_poly.pdbx_seq_one_letter_code
_entity_poly.pdbx_strand_id
1 'polypeptide(L)'
;MSDSTIRFSVDRSRCVICGGPNDCALAGADANGDKRDAPCWCVEETFPTSLLDVANARDGGASCICRHCLEKDVSAIDAADRAMDPR
;
A
#
# COMPACT_ATOMS: atom_id res chain seq x y z
N MET A 1 7.13 34.03 -15.51
CA MET A 1 7.28 33.65 -14.09
C MET A 1 5.94 33.14 -13.59
N SER A 2 5.83 31.83 -13.36
CA SER A 2 4.92 31.14 -12.42
C SER A 2 4.79 29.68 -12.88
N ASP A 3 5.82 28.89 -12.63
CA ASP A 3 5.70 27.43 -12.64
C ASP A 3 5.14 27.05 -11.27
N SER A 4 3.81 26.98 -11.17
CA SER A 4 3.13 26.49 -9.97
C SER A 4 3.39 25.00 -9.85
N THR A 5 4.53 24.65 -9.26
CA THR A 5 4.87 23.28 -8.92
C THR A 5 3.88 22.79 -7.86
N ILE A 6 2.75 22.21 -8.30
CA ILE A 6 1.81 21.56 -7.39
C ILE A 6 2.53 20.33 -6.83
N ARG A 7 3.02 20.47 -5.60
CA ARG A 7 3.46 19.33 -4.80
C ARG A 7 2.21 18.69 -4.20
N PHE A 8 1.69 17.66 -4.84
CA PHE A 8 0.76 16.74 -4.19
C PHE A 8 1.55 15.97 -3.12
N SER A 9 1.33 16.32 -1.86
CA SER A 9 1.89 15.56 -0.74
C SER A 9 1.08 14.28 -0.60
N VAL A 10 1.69 13.16 -1.00
CA VAL A 10 1.14 11.82 -0.82
C VAL A 10 1.29 11.45 0.65
N ASP A 11 0.18 11.18 1.34
CA ASP A 11 0.19 10.70 2.72
C ASP A 11 0.52 9.21 2.77
N ARG A 12 1.81 8.90 2.93
CA ARG A 12 2.32 7.53 3.05
C ARG A 12 2.00 6.88 4.39
N SER A 13 1.44 7.61 5.34
CA SER A 13 1.01 7.02 6.62
C SER A 13 -0.35 6.31 6.50
N ARG A 14 -1.11 6.61 5.43
CA ARG A 14 -2.46 6.08 5.23
C ARG A 14 -2.57 5.19 4.01
N CYS A 15 -3.36 4.13 4.16
CA CYS A 15 -3.60 3.18 3.10
C CYS A 15 -4.50 3.78 2.02
N VAL A 16 -4.11 3.66 0.76
CA VAL A 16 -4.93 4.15 -0.37
C VAL A 16 -6.28 3.43 -0.48
N ILE A 17 -6.36 2.19 0.01
CA ILE A 17 -7.55 1.33 -0.12
C ILE A 17 -8.54 1.56 1.02
N CYS A 18 -8.08 1.56 2.27
CA CYS A 18 -8.96 1.64 3.43
C CYS A 18 -8.84 2.93 4.25
N GLY A 19 -7.83 3.76 3.97
CA GLY A 19 -7.54 4.97 4.76
C GLY A 19 -7.00 4.71 6.17
N GLY A 20 -6.80 3.45 6.56
CA GLY A 20 -6.18 3.04 7.82
C GLY A 20 -4.66 3.24 7.85
N PRO A 21 -4.01 3.00 9.01
CA PRO A 21 -2.56 3.13 9.12
C PRO A 21 -1.84 2.09 8.25
N ASN A 22 -0.73 2.49 7.63
CA ASN A 22 0.11 1.56 6.88
C ASN A 22 1.06 0.74 7.78
N ASP A 23 1.32 1.22 9.01
CA ASP A 23 2.33 0.69 9.94
C ASP A 23 3.66 0.40 9.23
N CYS A 24 3.96 1.22 8.23
CA CYS A 24 5.14 1.10 7.40
C CYS A 24 6.26 1.94 8.01
N ALA A 25 7.50 1.52 7.81
CA ALA A 25 8.63 2.32 8.27
C ALA A 25 8.64 3.72 7.59
N LEU A 26 8.00 3.85 6.42
CA LEU A 26 7.74 5.12 5.72
C LEU A 26 6.75 6.06 6.41
N ALA A 27 5.81 5.53 7.19
CA ALA A 27 4.85 6.34 7.94
C ALA A 27 5.50 7.05 9.13
N GLY A 28 6.54 6.45 9.71
CA GLY A 28 7.25 6.96 10.89
C GLY A 28 8.49 7.81 10.60
N ALA A 29 8.91 7.93 9.33
CA ALA A 29 10.01 8.83 8.98
C ALA A 29 9.49 10.27 8.99
N ASP A 30 10.08 11.10 9.85
CA ASP A 30 9.78 12.52 9.90
C ASP A 30 10.33 13.23 8.64
N ALA A 31 9.87 14.47 8.43
CA ALA A 31 10.32 15.30 7.31
C ALA A 31 11.82 15.63 7.34
N ASN A 32 12.52 15.26 8.42
CA ASN A 32 13.94 15.53 8.63
C ASN A 32 14.84 14.49 7.97
N GLY A 33 14.27 13.42 7.41
CA GLY A 33 15.00 12.49 6.55
C GLY A 33 15.91 11.53 7.32
N ASP A 34 15.60 11.24 8.58
CA ASP A 34 16.33 10.24 9.34
C ASP A 34 16.25 8.89 8.62
N LYS A 35 17.45 8.35 8.36
CA LYS A 35 17.62 7.03 7.74
C LYS A 35 17.03 6.01 8.70
N ARG A 36 16.11 5.20 8.19
CA ARG A 36 15.59 4.06 8.94
C ARG A 36 16.66 2.99 9.10
N ASP A 37 16.71 2.40 10.28
CA ASP A 37 17.56 1.24 10.58
C ASP A 37 17.07 -0.04 9.89
N ALA A 38 15.82 -0.09 9.40
CA ALA A 38 15.24 -1.25 8.73
C ALA A 38 14.36 -0.89 7.51
N PRO A 39 14.28 -1.78 6.49
CA PRO A 39 13.29 -1.64 5.43
C PRO A 39 11.87 -1.76 5.97
N CYS A 40 10.90 -1.24 5.21
CA CYS A 40 9.49 -1.45 5.54
C CYS A 40 9.11 -2.91 5.31
N TRP A 41 8.24 -3.48 6.16
CA TRP A 41 7.69 -4.82 5.97
C TRP A 41 7.15 -5.10 4.57
N CYS A 42 6.61 -4.09 3.88
CA CYS A 42 5.99 -4.27 2.56
C CYS A 42 6.98 -4.65 1.47
N VAL A 43 8.30 -4.50 1.68
CA VAL A 43 9.30 -4.88 0.67
C VAL A 43 9.53 -6.39 0.62
N GLU A 44 9.13 -7.11 1.66
CA GLU A 44 9.30 -8.56 1.77
C GLU A 44 8.03 -9.31 1.33
N GLU A 45 6.97 -8.58 0.97
CA GLU A 45 5.67 -9.13 0.62
C GLU A 45 5.43 -9.10 -0.90
N THR A 46 4.66 -10.07 -1.39
CA THR A 46 4.14 -10.04 -2.77
C THR A 46 2.70 -9.54 -2.78
N PHE A 47 2.44 -8.51 -3.56
CA PHE A 47 1.09 -7.95 -3.73
C PHE A 47 0.39 -8.60 -4.94
N PRO A 48 -0.81 -9.15 -4.77
CA PRO A 48 -1.61 -9.62 -5.90
C PRO A 48 -1.86 -8.49 -6.91
N THR A 49 -1.85 -8.81 -8.20
CA THR A 49 -2.09 -7.83 -9.27
C THR A 49 -3.45 -7.14 -9.10
N SER A 50 -4.48 -7.90 -8.72
CA SER A 50 -5.82 -7.37 -8.41
C SER A 50 -5.78 -6.24 -7.37
N LEU A 51 -4.98 -6.41 -6.33
CA LEU A 51 -4.83 -5.42 -5.26
C LEU A 51 -4.08 -4.18 -5.74
N LEU A 52 -3.03 -4.37 -6.54
CA LEU A 52 -2.26 -3.29 -7.15
C LEU A 52 -3.11 -2.47 -8.11
N ASP A 53 -3.96 -3.10 -8.92
CA ASP A 53 -4.86 -2.42 -9.85
C ASP A 53 -5.86 -1.51 -9.12
N VAL A 54 -6.43 -2.00 -8.01
CA VAL A 54 -7.33 -1.20 -7.16
C VAL A 54 -6.60 0.01 -6.57
N ALA A 55 -5.35 -0.17 -6.11
CA ALA A 55 -4.54 0.92 -5.58
C ALA A 55 -4.20 1.95 -6.68
N ASN A 56 -3.71 1.49 -7.82
CA ASN A 56 -3.34 2.32 -8.96
C ASN A 56 -4.52 3.12 -9.53
N ALA A 57 -5.72 2.52 -9.55
CA ALA A 57 -6.93 3.23 -10.00
C ALA A 57 -7.30 4.42 -9.09
N ARG A 58 -6.83 4.47 -7.85
CA ARG A 58 -7.16 5.54 -6.89
C ARG A 58 -6.23 6.73 -6.97
N ASP A 59 -4.92 6.50 -7.04
CA ASP A 59 -3.94 7.58 -7.00
C ASP A 59 -2.73 7.38 -7.91
N GLY A 60 -2.78 6.41 -8.81
CA GLY A 60 -1.68 6.09 -9.71
C GLY A 60 -0.51 5.34 -9.05
N GLY A 61 -0.73 4.72 -7.88
CA GLY A 61 0.29 3.95 -7.16
C GLY A 61 1.19 4.83 -6.30
N ALA A 62 0.68 5.99 -5.88
CA ALA A 62 1.46 6.98 -5.16
C ALA A 62 1.53 6.66 -3.66
N SER A 63 0.43 6.21 -3.07
CA SER A 63 0.33 5.90 -1.64
C SER A 63 0.50 4.41 -1.35
N CYS A 64 0.85 4.07 -0.11
CA CYS A 64 1.10 2.68 0.28
C CYS A 64 -0.20 1.89 0.53
N ILE A 65 -0.06 0.55 0.54
CA ILE A 65 -1.11 -0.41 0.91
C ILE A 65 -0.75 -0.98 2.28
N CYS A 66 -1.72 -1.07 3.20
CA CYS A 66 -1.48 -1.61 4.54
C CYS A 66 -1.53 -3.14 4.55
N ARG A 67 -0.90 -3.73 5.58
CA ARG A 67 -0.85 -5.20 5.76
C ARG A 67 -2.25 -5.82 5.85
N HIS A 68 -3.18 -5.16 6.53
CA HIS A 68 -4.55 -5.66 6.64
C HIS A 68 -5.25 -5.80 5.29
N CYS A 69 -5.07 -4.84 4.37
CA CYS A 69 -5.64 -4.93 3.03
C CYS A 69 -4.98 -6.04 2.21
N LEU A 70 -3.68 -6.26 2.35
CA LEU A 70 -2.98 -7.37 1.72
C LEU A 70 -3.51 -8.72 2.21
N GLU A 71 -3.55 -8.93 3.53
CA GLU A 71 -4.03 -10.18 4.15
C GLU A 71 -5.48 -10.49 3.76
N LYS A 72 -6.33 -9.46 3.71
CA LYS A 72 -7.73 -9.61 3.30
C LYS A 72 -7.87 -10.05 1.85
N ASP A 73 -7.06 -9.50 0.95
CA ASP A 73 -7.09 -9.85 -0.48
C ASP A 73 -6.58 -11.27 -0.72
N VAL A 74 -5.45 -11.62 -0.10
CA VAL A 74 -4.90 -12.99 -0.16
C VAL A 74 -5.89 -14.01 0.39
N SER A 75 -6.52 -13.72 1.53
CA SER A 75 -7.55 -14.61 2.09
C SER A 75 -8.76 -14.78 1.17
N ALA A 76 -9.14 -13.72 0.44
CA ALA A 76 -10.25 -13.78 -0.52
C ALA A 76 -9.89 -14.60 -1.75
N ILE A 77 -8.65 -14.48 -2.25
CA ILE A 77 -8.13 -15.29 -3.36
C ILE A 77 -8.06 -16.77 -2.95
N ASP A 78 -7.47 -17.08 -1.80
CA ASP A 78 -7.41 -18.44 -1.26
C ASP A 78 -8.80 -19.08 -1.10
N ALA A 79 -9.79 -18.29 -0.66
CA ALA A 79 -11.17 -18.76 -0.54
C ALA A 79 -11.82 -19.02 -1.91
N ALA A 80 -11.55 -18.16 -2.90
CA ALA A 80 -12.04 -18.34 -4.27
C ALA A 80 -11.44 -19.58 -4.93
N ASP A 81 -10.13 -19.81 -4.76
CA ASP A 81 -9.44 -20.99 -5.30
C ASP A 81 -10.01 -22.29 -4.70
N ARG A 82 -10.21 -22.32 -3.38
CA ARG A 82 -10.86 -23.48 -2.70
C ARG A 82 -12.29 -23.72 -3.15
N ALA A 83 -13.05 -22.66 -3.44
CA ALA A 83 -14.42 -22.80 -3.95
C ALA A 83 -14.45 -23.30 -5.40
N MET A 84 -13.41 -23.02 -6.19
CA MET A 84 -13.29 -23.43 -7.60
C MET A 84 -12.79 -24.88 -7.77
N ASP A 85 -12.15 -25.48 -6.76
CA ASP A 85 -11.81 -26.91 -6.72
C ASP A 85 -12.57 -27.65 -5.60
N PRO A 86 -13.89 -27.91 -5.77
CA PRO A 86 -14.74 -28.44 -4.71
C PRO A 86 -14.69 -29.97 -4.58
N ARG A 87 -13.56 -30.63 -4.86
CA ARG A 87 -13.42 -32.10 -4.91
C ARG A 87 -14.25 -32.88 -3.88
#